data_AF-A0A3D1BRA2-F1
#
_entry.id   AF-A0A3D1BRA2-F1
#
_cell.length_a   1.000
_cell.length_b   1.000
_cell.length_c   1.000
_cell.angle_alpha   90.00
_cell.angle_beta   90.00
_cell.angle_gamma   90.00
#
_symmetry.space_group_name_H-M   'P 1'
#
loop_
_entity.id
_entity.type
_entity.pdbx_description
1 polymer ?
#
loop_
_entity_poly.entity_id
_entity_poly.type
_entity_poly.pdbx_seq_one_letter_code
_entity_poly.pdbx_strand_id
1 'polypeptide(L)'
;MYRNILFFQLIFVLLLAGCTDTSYNSDSYYPVTPVKFTEVKLTDNYWAPRIEINRTITIPYALNKNEETGRMDNFRKAAGMLDGTYIGRRFNDTDVYKVLEGVAYSLANHPDHVLEDQADSLIAIIAAAQEEDGYLTTGRTINPDNPAPGLGRERWIHLQGSHELYNSGHLYEAAVAYYDATGKTNFLDIAIKNANLLLDTFGPGKKQDAPGHQVIEMGLAKLYRATGNEEYLDLAKFFL
;
A
#
# COMPACT_ATOMS: atom_id res chain seq x y z
N MET A 1 80.24 39.04 -7.16
CA MET A 1 80.01 39.99 -8.26
C MET A 1 78.56 39.81 -8.70
N TYR A 2 77.73 40.84 -8.44
CA TYR A 2 76.43 41.20 -9.01
C TYR A 2 75.52 40.10 -9.61
N ARG A 3 74.36 39.82 -8.99
CA ARG A 3 73.04 40.49 -9.16
C ARG A 3 72.30 39.98 -10.41
N ASN A 4 71.14 39.34 -10.18
CA ASN A 4 69.90 39.43 -10.97
C ASN A 4 68.84 38.60 -10.20
N ILE A 5 68.06 39.17 -9.28
CA ILE A 5 66.91 40.09 -9.43
C ILE A 5 65.73 39.44 -10.18
N LEU A 6 64.73 39.10 -9.37
CA LEU A 6 63.27 39.16 -9.57
C LEU A 6 62.66 38.37 -10.74
N PHE A 7 61.84 37.37 -10.41
CA PHE A 7 60.39 37.35 -10.67
C PHE A 7 59.85 35.98 -10.24
N PHE A 8 59.09 35.91 -9.15
CA PHE A 8 57.73 35.35 -9.17
C PHE A 8 57.06 35.53 -7.82
N GLN A 9 55.82 35.98 -7.89
CA GLN A 9 54.98 36.43 -6.80
C GLN A 9 54.55 35.30 -5.85
N LEU A 10 54.31 35.71 -4.61
CA LEU A 10 53.41 35.08 -3.64
C LEU A 10 52.24 34.36 -4.31
N ILE A 11 51.96 33.14 -3.86
CA ILE A 11 50.65 32.66 -3.37
C ILE A 11 50.91 31.28 -2.76
N PHE A 12 50.99 31.21 -1.44
CA PHE A 12 50.89 29.94 -0.70
C PHE A 12 49.53 29.98 -0.01
N VAL A 13 48.49 29.62 -0.76
CA VAL A 13 47.14 29.43 -0.21
C VAL A 13 47.17 28.15 0.62
N LEU A 14 46.85 28.30 1.91
CA LEU A 14 46.54 27.19 2.80
C LEU A 14 45.43 26.33 2.18
N LEU A 15 45.78 25.12 1.74
CA LEU A 15 44.83 24.03 1.60
C LEU A 15 44.64 23.39 2.99
N LEU A 16 43.87 24.06 3.83
CA LEU A 16 43.08 23.36 4.84
C LEU A 16 42.03 22.59 4.06
N ALA A 17 42.33 21.35 3.71
CA ALA A 17 41.33 20.38 3.33
C ALA A 17 40.43 20.19 4.55
N GLY A 18 39.37 21.01 4.62
CA GLY A 18 38.23 20.69 5.45
C GLY A 18 37.76 19.31 5.02
N CYS A 19 37.81 18.35 5.94
CA CYS A 19 36.88 17.24 5.90
C CYS A 19 35.49 17.88 5.95
N THR A 20 34.93 18.19 4.78
CA THR A 20 33.51 18.37 4.65
C THR A 20 32.92 17.03 5.04
N ASP A 21 32.28 16.99 6.21
CA ASP A 21 31.32 15.95 6.55
C ASP A 21 30.55 15.63 5.27
N THR A 22 30.71 14.40 4.78
CA THR A 22 29.76 13.83 3.84
C THR A 22 28.44 13.83 4.57
N SER A 23 27.66 14.89 4.38
CA SER A 23 26.26 14.94 4.73
C SER A 23 25.65 13.67 4.16
N TYR A 24 25.31 12.72 5.04
CA TYR A 24 24.47 11.61 4.67
C TYR A 24 23.25 12.21 3.99
N ASN A 25 23.06 11.90 2.71
CA ASN A 25 21.84 12.30 2.02
C ASN A 25 20.72 11.48 2.69
N SER A 26 19.96 12.14 3.56
CA SER A 26 19.02 11.55 4.52
C SER A 26 17.70 11.08 3.88
N ASP A 27 17.64 11.00 2.55
CA ASP A 27 16.41 10.73 1.80
C ASP A 27 16.04 9.24 1.74
N SER A 28 16.86 8.35 2.32
CA SER A 28 16.65 6.90 2.28
C SER A 28 16.56 6.29 3.68
N TYR A 29 15.45 5.60 3.94
CA TYR A 29 15.21 4.87 5.20
C TYR A 29 16.15 3.67 5.43
N TYR A 30 16.90 3.26 4.41
CA TYR A 30 17.80 2.11 4.43
C TYR A 30 19.20 2.52 3.93
N PRO A 31 20.27 1.79 4.32
CA PRO A 31 21.63 2.08 3.85
C PRO A 31 21.83 1.85 2.35
N VAL A 32 20.87 1.21 1.68
CA VAL A 32 20.86 0.97 0.23
C VAL A 32 19.51 1.39 -0.33
N THR A 33 19.52 2.15 -1.42
CA THR A 33 18.31 2.59 -2.11
C THR A 33 17.94 1.60 -3.21
N PRO A 34 16.71 1.05 -3.21
CA PRO A 34 16.26 0.18 -4.29
C PRO A 34 16.18 0.93 -5.63
N VAL A 35 16.55 0.26 -6.72
CA VAL A 35 16.23 0.72 -8.08
C VAL A 35 14.75 0.40 -8.34
N LYS A 36 13.98 1.39 -8.80
CA LYS A 36 12.54 1.18 -9.02
C LYS A 36 12.34 0.23 -10.19
N PHE A 37 11.33 -0.64 -10.10
CA PHE A 37 11.04 -1.58 -11.20
C PHE A 37 10.66 -0.84 -12.49
N THR A 38 10.08 0.36 -12.40
CA THR A 38 9.75 1.24 -13.53
C THR A 38 10.98 1.79 -14.25
N GLU A 39 12.15 1.73 -13.64
CA GLU A 39 13.44 2.14 -14.23
C GLU A 39 14.15 0.96 -14.92
N VAL A 40 13.58 -0.26 -14.83
CA VAL A 40 14.21 -1.49 -15.34
C VAL A 40 13.32 -2.15 -16.38
N LYS A 41 13.83 -2.25 -17.62
CA LYS A 41 13.17 -2.99 -18.69
C LYS A 41 13.79 -4.37 -18.88
N LEU A 42 13.02 -5.41 -18.56
CA LEU A 42 13.41 -6.80 -18.82
C LEU A 42 13.06 -7.18 -20.26
N THR A 43 14.06 -7.62 -21.02
CA THR A 43 13.94 -8.02 -22.44
C THR A 43 14.48 -9.42 -22.71
N ASP A 44 14.63 -10.22 -21.66
CA ASP A 44 15.18 -11.57 -21.73
C ASP A 44 14.11 -12.60 -22.15
N ASN A 45 14.54 -13.85 -22.37
CA ASN A 45 13.63 -14.94 -22.74
C ASN A 45 13.01 -15.67 -21.54
N TYR A 46 13.39 -15.32 -20.30
CA TYR A 46 12.89 -15.98 -19.10
C TYR A 46 11.86 -15.13 -18.34
N TRP A 47 12.18 -13.88 -18.01
CA TRP A 47 11.30 -13.01 -17.21
C TRP A 47 10.32 -12.20 -18.05
N ALA A 48 10.75 -11.62 -19.17
CA ALA A 48 9.86 -10.81 -19.99
C ALA A 48 8.56 -11.54 -20.40
N PRO A 49 8.60 -12.83 -20.83
CA PRO A 49 7.36 -13.56 -21.12
C PRO A 49 6.45 -13.79 -19.90
N ARG A 50 7.01 -13.88 -18.68
CA ARG A 50 6.21 -14.07 -17.45
C ARG A 50 5.47 -12.80 -17.06
N ILE A 51 6.13 -11.65 -17.20
CA ILE A 51 5.51 -10.35 -16.96
C ILE A 51 4.39 -10.13 -17.98
N GLU A 52 4.61 -10.47 -19.25
CA GLU A 52 3.57 -10.35 -20.27
C GLU A 52 2.39 -11.29 -20.03
N ILE A 53 2.63 -12.54 -19.60
CA ILE A 53 1.56 -13.46 -19.18
C ILE A 53 0.81 -12.92 -17.97
N ASN A 54 1.53 -12.33 -17.00
CA ASN A 54 0.88 -11.75 -15.83
C ASN A 54 -0.07 -10.61 -16.23
N ARG A 55 0.39 -9.70 -17.10
CA ARG A 55 -0.40 -8.58 -17.63
C ARG A 55 -1.60 -9.04 -18.45
N THR A 56 -1.39 -9.93 -19.41
CA THR A 56 -2.40 -10.26 -20.44
C THR A 56 -3.32 -11.40 -20.06
N ILE A 57 -2.91 -12.27 -19.14
CA ILE A 57 -3.66 -13.48 -18.75
C ILE A 57 -3.98 -13.46 -17.25
N THR A 58 -2.97 -13.38 -16.38
CA THR A 58 -3.17 -13.59 -14.93
C THR A 58 -4.02 -12.49 -14.30
N ILE A 59 -3.74 -11.21 -14.57
CA ILE A 59 -4.50 -10.08 -14.03
C ILE A 59 -5.96 -10.12 -14.50
N PRO A 60 -6.27 -10.19 -15.82
CA PRO A 60 -7.65 -10.30 -16.29
C PRO A 60 -8.37 -11.54 -15.72
N TYR A 61 -7.68 -12.68 -15.64
CA TYR A 61 -8.25 -13.90 -15.04
C TYR A 61 -8.58 -13.70 -13.56
N ALA A 62 -7.70 -13.07 -12.78
CA ALA A 62 -7.92 -12.86 -11.35
C ALA A 62 -9.05 -11.84 -11.09
N LEU A 63 -9.13 -10.77 -11.89
CA LEU A 63 -10.27 -9.83 -11.87
C LEU A 63 -11.59 -10.56 -12.15
N ASN A 64 -11.62 -11.39 -13.19
CA ASN A 64 -12.80 -12.20 -13.51
C ASN A 64 -13.15 -13.17 -12.36
N LYS A 65 -12.16 -13.85 -11.77
CA LYS A 65 -12.42 -14.74 -10.63
C LYS A 65 -12.94 -13.99 -9.40
N ASN A 66 -12.52 -12.75 -9.16
CA ASN A 66 -13.07 -11.94 -8.09
C ASN A 66 -14.56 -11.61 -8.31
N GLU A 67 -14.97 -11.42 -9.57
CA GLU A 67 -16.39 -11.30 -9.94
C GLU A 67 -17.12 -12.64 -9.82
N GLU A 68 -16.67 -13.67 -10.54
CA GLU A 68 -17.31 -15.01 -10.63
C GLU A 68 -17.53 -15.65 -9.26
N THR A 69 -16.59 -15.44 -8.33
CA THR A 69 -16.62 -16.09 -7.02
C THR A 69 -17.11 -15.16 -5.90
N GLY A 70 -17.73 -14.04 -6.27
CA GLY A 70 -18.49 -13.16 -5.37
C GLY A 70 -17.66 -12.27 -4.44
N ARG A 71 -16.36 -12.05 -4.71
CA ARG A 71 -15.53 -11.13 -3.91
C ARG A 71 -16.01 -9.70 -4.11
N MET A 72 -16.18 -9.28 -5.37
CA MET A 72 -16.72 -7.95 -5.67
C MET A 72 -18.19 -7.81 -5.25
N ASP A 73 -18.97 -8.89 -5.32
CA ASP A 73 -20.35 -8.88 -4.80
C ASP A 73 -20.42 -8.63 -3.30
N ASN A 74 -19.43 -9.05 -2.51
CA ASN A 74 -19.40 -8.71 -1.08
C ASN A 74 -19.24 -7.20 -0.87
N PHE A 75 -18.42 -6.51 -1.68
CA PHE A 75 -18.36 -5.05 -1.63
C PHE A 75 -19.67 -4.41 -2.08
N ARG A 76 -20.28 -4.89 -3.17
CA ARG A 76 -21.59 -4.40 -3.63
C ARG A 76 -22.68 -4.56 -2.56
N LYS A 77 -22.68 -5.68 -1.83
CA LYS A 77 -23.61 -5.91 -0.71
C LYS A 77 -23.32 -4.99 0.47
N ALA A 78 -22.05 -4.82 0.84
CA ALA A 78 -21.66 -3.89 1.90
C ALA A 78 -22.04 -2.44 1.56
N ALA A 79 -21.99 -2.08 0.27
CA ALA A 79 -22.42 -0.79 -0.25
C ALA A 79 -23.95 -0.63 -0.42
N GLY A 80 -24.75 -1.67 -0.11
CA GLY A 80 -26.20 -1.67 -0.32
C GLY A 80 -26.63 -1.67 -1.80
N MET A 81 -25.72 -1.98 -2.73
CA MET A 81 -25.98 -2.06 -4.17
C MET A 81 -26.50 -3.43 -4.62
N LEU A 82 -26.36 -4.45 -3.78
CA LEU A 82 -26.77 -5.81 -4.04
C LEU A 82 -27.31 -6.43 -2.75
N ASP A 83 -28.47 -7.07 -2.81
CA ASP A 83 -29.00 -7.81 -1.66
C ASP A 83 -28.28 -9.14 -1.46
N GLY A 84 -28.22 -9.60 -0.21
CA GLY A 84 -27.79 -10.96 0.14
C GLY A 84 -26.81 -11.02 1.30
N THR A 85 -26.34 -12.22 1.59
CA THR A 85 -25.40 -12.48 2.69
C THR A 85 -23.95 -12.54 2.21
N TYR A 86 -23.02 -12.38 3.14
CA TYR A 86 -21.58 -12.55 2.90
C TYR A 86 -21.27 -13.96 2.38
N ILE A 87 -20.39 -14.06 1.38
CA ILE A 87 -19.92 -15.34 0.83
C ILE A 87 -18.39 -15.43 0.93
N GLY A 88 -17.92 -16.58 1.41
CA GLY A 88 -16.50 -16.93 1.42
C GLY A 88 -15.83 -16.74 2.77
N ARG A 89 -14.53 -16.47 2.77
CA ARG A 89 -13.73 -16.34 4.01
C ARG A 89 -13.59 -14.87 4.35
N ARG A 90 -13.63 -14.50 5.63
CA ARG A 90 -13.50 -13.12 6.16
C ARG A 90 -12.31 -12.26 5.63
N PHE A 91 -11.33 -12.88 4.96
CA PHE A 91 -10.21 -12.21 4.31
C PHE A 91 -10.31 -12.13 2.78
N ASN A 92 -11.45 -12.52 2.19
CA ASN A 92 -11.68 -12.50 0.75
C ASN A 92 -11.58 -11.09 0.14
N ASP A 93 -11.85 -10.04 0.93
CA ASP A 93 -11.66 -8.64 0.51
C ASP A 93 -10.23 -8.42 -0.03
N THR A 94 -9.24 -9.09 0.56
CA THR A 94 -7.83 -8.95 0.15
C THR A 94 -7.53 -9.51 -1.23
N ASP A 95 -8.31 -10.47 -1.73
CA ASP A 95 -8.12 -10.99 -3.09
C ASP A 95 -8.40 -9.89 -4.13
N VAL A 96 -9.29 -8.94 -3.82
CA VAL A 96 -9.50 -7.74 -4.65
C VAL A 96 -8.33 -6.79 -4.52
N TYR A 97 -7.92 -6.48 -3.29
CA TYR A 97 -6.82 -5.53 -3.04
C TYR A 97 -5.51 -6.00 -3.70
N LYS A 98 -5.10 -7.26 -3.51
CA LYS A 98 -3.88 -7.82 -4.10
C LYS A 98 -3.91 -7.83 -5.64
N VAL A 99 -5.08 -8.05 -6.25
CA VAL A 99 -5.20 -7.98 -7.71
C VAL A 99 -5.11 -6.53 -8.19
N LEU A 100 -5.73 -5.57 -7.49
CA LEU A 100 -5.58 -4.14 -7.78
C LEU A 100 -4.14 -3.65 -7.59
N GLU A 101 -3.39 -4.18 -6.62
CA GLU A 101 -1.96 -3.94 -6.48
C GLU A 101 -1.18 -4.42 -7.71
N GLY A 102 -1.49 -5.63 -8.19
CA GLY A 102 -0.92 -6.16 -9.45
C GLY A 102 -1.27 -5.32 -10.67
N VAL A 103 -2.51 -4.83 -10.75
CA VAL A 103 -2.96 -3.89 -11.80
C VAL A 103 -2.12 -2.61 -11.74
N ALA A 104 -1.93 -2.02 -10.56
CA ALA A 104 -1.13 -0.82 -10.39
C ALA A 104 0.31 -1.00 -10.92
N TYR A 105 0.98 -2.09 -10.52
CA TYR A 105 2.34 -2.36 -11.01
C TYR A 105 2.38 -2.63 -12.52
N SER A 106 1.34 -3.25 -13.08
CA SER A 106 1.21 -3.41 -14.52
C SER A 106 1.07 -2.06 -15.24
N LEU A 107 0.20 -1.17 -14.75
CA LEU A 107 -0.02 0.16 -15.32
C LEU A 107 1.24 1.02 -15.28
N ALA A 108 2.01 0.95 -14.19
CA ALA A 108 3.26 1.67 -14.03
C ALA A 108 4.34 1.28 -15.08
N ASN A 109 4.33 0.02 -15.55
CA ASN A 109 5.24 -0.46 -16.61
C ASN A 109 4.64 -0.35 -18.02
N HIS A 110 3.31 -0.50 -18.12
CA HIS A 110 2.59 -0.58 -19.38
C HIS A 110 1.22 0.09 -19.22
N PRO A 111 1.13 1.40 -19.53
CA PRO A 111 -0.12 2.14 -19.45
C PRO A 111 -1.23 1.48 -20.28
N ASP A 112 -2.40 1.29 -19.68
CA ASP A 112 -3.57 0.66 -20.29
C ASP A 112 -4.84 1.31 -19.73
N HIS A 113 -5.42 2.25 -20.49
CA HIS A 113 -6.58 3.02 -20.06
C HIS A 113 -7.82 2.16 -19.80
N VAL A 114 -7.99 1.04 -20.51
CA VAL A 114 -9.14 0.15 -20.31
C VAL A 114 -9.02 -0.56 -18.96
N LEU A 115 -7.81 -1.02 -18.62
CA LEU A 115 -7.54 -1.65 -17.34
C LEU A 115 -7.63 -0.65 -16.19
N GLU A 116 -7.15 0.58 -16.39
CA GLU A 116 -7.26 1.66 -15.41
C GLU A 116 -8.71 2.06 -15.14
N ASP A 117 -9.54 2.24 -16.18
CA ASP A 117 -10.97 2.53 -16.04
C ASP A 117 -11.72 1.39 -15.31
N GLN A 118 -11.33 0.14 -15.59
CA GLN A 118 -11.86 -1.02 -14.87
C GLN A 118 -11.46 -0.97 -13.39
N ALA A 119 -10.21 -0.67 -13.07
CA ALA A 119 -9.72 -0.55 -11.69
C ALA A 119 -10.44 0.57 -10.94
N ASP A 120 -10.57 1.76 -11.55
CA ASP A 120 -11.30 2.89 -10.96
C ASP A 120 -12.77 2.54 -10.66
N SER A 121 -13.42 1.79 -11.56
CA SER A 121 -14.79 1.32 -11.34
C SER A 121 -14.90 0.39 -10.13
N LEU A 122 -13.92 -0.50 -9.93
CA LEU A 122 -13.87 -1.38 -8.76
C LEU A 122 -13.56 -0.60 -7.47
N ILE A 123 -12.63 0.35 -7.53
CA ILE A 123 -12.27 1.23 -6.40
C ILE A 123 -13.48 2.06 -5.96
N ALA A 124 -14.31 2.55 -6.88
CA ALA A 124 -15.55 3.25 -6.54
C ALA A 124 -16.54 2.36 -5.75
N ILE A 125 -16.64 1.08 -6.09
CA ILE A 125 -17.46 0.11 -5.34
C ILE A 125 -16.86 -0.13 -3.94
N ILE A 126 -15.54 -0.26 -3.84
CA ILE A 126 -14.84 -0.39 -2.55
C ILE A 126 -15.10 0.84 -1.67
N ALA A 127 -15.03 2.05 -2.25
CA ALA A 127 -15.31 3.29 -1.54
C ALA A 127 -16.73 3.32 -0.96
N ALA A 128 -17.72 2.89 -1.76
CA ALA A 128 -19.11 2.85 -1.34
C ALA A 128 -19.40 1.80 -0.24
N ALA A 129 -18.55 0.78 -0.11
CA ALA A 129 -18.62 -0.23 0.94
C ALA A 129 -17.97 0.20 2.26
N GLN A 130 -17.21 1.30 2.27
CA GLN A 130 -16.54 1.80 3.47
C GLN A 130 -17.52 2.54 4.37
N GLU A 131 -17.54 2.17 5.65
CA GLU A 131 -18.39 2.83 6.65
C GLU A 131 -17.94 4.29 6.91
N GLU A 132 -18.83 5.07 7.53
CA GLU A 132 -18.60 6.51 7.71
C GLU A 132 -17.33 6.84 8.52
N ASP A 133 -16.96 5.98 9.47
CA ASP A 133 -15.76 6.12 10.29
C ASP A 133 -14.48 5.54 9.64
N GLY A 134 -14.58 4.94 8.46
CA GLY A 134 -13.45 4.35 7.74
C GLY A 134 -13.33 2.83 7.86
N TYR A 135 -14.19 2.18 8.65
CA TYR A 135 -14.19 0.72 8.74
C TYR A 135 -14.52 0.09 7.39
N LEU A 136 -13.72 -0.89 6.98
CA LEU A 136 -13.90 -1.60 5.71
C LEU A 136 -13.59 -3.08 5.89
N THR A 137 -14.62 -3.86 6.18
CA THR A 137 -14.58 -5.32 6.18
C THR A 137 -15.98 -5.81 5.83
N THR A 138 -16.15 -6.22 4.58
CA THR A 138 -17.48 -6.47 4.01
C THR A 138 -18.24 -7.54 4.80
N GLY A 139 -17.51 -8.55 5.30
CA GLY A 139 -18.06 -9.62 6.12
C GLY A 139 -18.73 -9.18 7.41
N ARG A 140 -18.47 -7.97 7.91
CA ARG A 140 -19.24 -7.37 9.02
C ARG A 140 -20.27 -6.38 8.51
N THR A 141 -19.88 -5.48 7.62
CA THR A 141 -20.72 -4.37 7.15
C THR A 141 -22.02 -4.84 6.49
N ILE A 142 -21.99 -5.98 5.78
CA ILE A 142 -23.19 -6.56 5.13
C ILE A 142 -24.29 -6.91 6.13
N ASN A 143 -23.92 -7.47 7.28
CA ASN A 143 -24.87 -7.87 8.31
C ASN A 143 -24.20 -7.82 9.70
N PRO A 144 -24.26 -6.67 10.40
CA PRO A 144 -23.60 -6.51 11.69
C PRO A 144 -24.19 -7.40 12.79
N ASP A 145 -25.46 -7.80 12.67
CA ASP A 145 -26.12 -8.70 13.64
C ASP A 145 -25.66 -10.15 13.49
N ASN A 146 -25.25 -10.55 12.29
CA ASN A 146 -24.73 -11.88 11.98
C ASN A 146 -23.54 -11.81 11.00
N PRO A 147 -22.37 -11.36 11.48
CA PRO A 147 -21.20 -11.16 10.64
C PRO A 147 -20.58 -12.50 10.20
N ALA A 148 -19.69 -12.44 9.21
CA ALA A 148 -18.99 -13.59 8.67
C ALA A 148 -18.29 -14.41 9.78
N PRO A 149 -18.30 -15.76 9.69
CA PRO A 149 -17.69 -16.61 10.70
C PRO A 149 -16.22 -16.24 10.98
N GLY A 150 -15.91 -16.03 12.27
CA GLY A 150 -14.57 -15.66 12.74
C GLY A 150 -14.37 -14.17 13.02
N LEU A 151 -15.32 -13.29 12.66
CA LEU A 151 -15.24 -11.85 12.99
C LEU A 151 -15.68 -11.52 14.43
N GLY A 152 -16.53 -12.34 15.03
CA GLY A 152 -17.09 -12.08 16.36
C GLY A 152 -18.17 -10.97 16.35
N ARG A 153 -18.85 -10.79 17.49
CA ARG A 153 -20.02 -9.87 17.60
C ARG A 153 -19.65 -8.39 17.47
N GLU A 154 -18.44 -8.03 17.88
CA GLU A 154 -17.93 -6.66 17.87
C GLU A 154 -16.69 -6.58 16.99
N ARG A 155 -16.42 -5.38 16.47
CA ARG A 155 -15.18 -5.13 15.72
C ARG A 155 -13.97 -5.45 16.60
N TRP A 156 -12.93 -6.02 16.00
CA TRP A 156 -11.63 -6.22 16.65
C TRP A 156 -11.63 -7.21 17.83
N ILE A 157 -12.73 -7.93 18.11
CA ILE A 157 -12.80 -8.80 19.29
C ILE A 157 -12.03 -10.12 19.10
N HIS A 158 -11.83 -10.56 17.86
CA HIS A 158 -11.18 -11.85 17.53
C HIS A 158 -9.94 -11.66 16.63
N LEU A 159 -9.10 -10.68 16.90
CA LEU A 159 -7.95 -10.33 16.04
C LEU A 159 -6.97 -11.47 15.78
N GLN A 160 -6.93 -12.50 16.64
CA GLN A 160 -6.14 -13.73 16.44
C GLN A 160 -6.55 -14.48 15.17
N GLY A 161 -7.77 -14.26 14.68
CA GLY A 161 -8.30 -14.97 13.53
C GLY A 161 -9.17 -14.13 12.60
N SER A 162 -9.66 -12.95 12.98
CA SER A 162 -10.65 -12.18 12.22
C SER A 162 -10.13 -11.67 10.88
N HIS A 163 -8.81 -11.48 10.75
CA HIS A 163 -8.15 -10.85 9.60
C HIS A 163 -8.56 -9.40 9.35
N GLU A 164 -9.21 -8.70 10.29
CA GLU A 164 -9.58 -7.29 10.08
C GLU A 164 -8.32 -6.42 9.83
N LEU A 165 -7.26 -6.57 10.63
CA LEU A 165 -5.98 -5.87 10.40
C LEU A 165 -5.21 -6.39 9.17
N TYR A 166 -5.32 -7.68 8.84
CA TYR A 166 -4.73 -8.25 7.62
C TYR A 166 -5.37 -7.65 6.36
N ASN A 167 -6.69 -7.45 6.38
CA ASN A 167 -7.42 -6.82 5.31
C ASN A 167 -6.97 -5.37 5.12
N SER A 168 -6.84 -4.61 6.23
CA SER A 168 -6.30 -3.24 6.21
C SER A 168 -4.88 -3.17 5.64
N GLY A 169 -3.98 -4.10 6.01
CA GLY A 169 -2.62 -4.10 5.48
C GLY A 169 -2.58 -4.24 3.96
N HIS A 170 -3.33 -5.19 3.39
CA HIS A 170 -3.41 -5.35 1.94
C HIS A 170 -4.13 -4.20 1.23
N LEU A 171 -5.12 -3.57 1.88
CA LEU A 171 -5.73 -2.34 1.38
C LEU A 171 -4.67 -1.24 1.20
N TYR A 172 -3.77 -1.07 2.17
CA TYR A 172 -2.75 -0.01 2.13
C TYR A 172 -1.69 -0.28 1.07
N GLU A 173 -1.28 -1.53 0.94
CA GLU A 173 -0.34 -1.93 -0.11
C GLU A 173 -0.88 -1.62 -1.51
N ALA A 174 -2.13 -2.00 -1.77
CA ALA A 174 -2.79 -1.79 -3.05
C ALA A 174 -3.05 -0.31 -3.34
N ALA A 175 -3.53 0.44 -2.34
CA ALA A 175 -3.85 1.85 -2.49
C ALA A 175 -2.62 2.71 -2.77
N VAL A 176 -1.50 2.48 -2.06
CA VAL A 176 -0.25 3.19 -2.33
C VAL A 176 0.32 2.80 -3.69
N ALA A 177 0.30 1.52 -4.07
CA ALA A 177 0.75 1.10 -5.40
C ALA A 177 -0.06 1.79 -6.51
N TYR A 178 -1.38 1.88 -6.36
CA TYR A 178 -2.25 2.52 -7.34
C TYR A 178 -2.00 4.04 -7.43
N TYR A 179 -1.79 4.70 -6.29
CA TYR A 179 -1.37 6.10 -6.25
C TYR A 179 -0.03 6.33 -6.95
N ASP A 180 0.98 5.51 -6.67
CA ASP A 180 2.31 5.61 -7.30
C ASP A 180 2.24 5.40 -8.83
N ALA A 181 1.35 4.52 -9.30
CA ALA A 181 1.20 4.18 -10.71
C ALA A 181 0.41 5.24 -11.51
N THR A 182 -0.60 5.86 -10.90
CA THR A 182 -1.60 6.70 -11.62
C THR A 182 -1.60 8.16 -11.19
N GLY A 183 -1.07 8.48 -10.00
CA GLY A 183 -1.20 9.77 -9.34
C GLY A 183 -2.59 10.05 -8.76
N LYS A 184 -3.56 9.13 -8.90
CA LYS A 184 -4.93 9.30 -8.38
C LYS A 184 -5.01 8.94 -6.89
N THR A 185 -5.75 9.72 -6.12
CA THR A 185 -5.91 9.50 -4.67
C THR A 185 -7.16 8.72 -4.30
N ASN A 186 -8.06 8.42 -5.24
CA ASN A 186 -9.33 7.74 -4.96
C ASN A 186 -9.18 6.46 -4.12
N PHE A 187 -8.17 5.64 -4.36
CA PHE A 187 -7.91 4.45 -3.53
C PHE A 187 -7.13 4.79 -2.24
N LEU A 188 -6.18 5.74 -2.33
CA LEU A 188 -5.38 6.21 -1.20
C LEU A 188 -6.25 6.84 -0.10
N ASP A 189 -7.28 7.60 -0.48
CA ASP A 189 -8.20 8.27 0.45
C ASP A 189 -9.03 7.24 1.25
N ILE A 190 -9.40 6.11 0.64
CA ILE A 190 -10.06 4.97 1.31
C ILE A 190 -9.11 4.37 2.36
N ALA A 191 -7.85 4.14 1.98
CA ALA A 191 -6.81 3.60 2.87
C ALA A 191 -6.53 4.55 4.05
N ILE A 192 -6.39 5.85 3.80
CA ILE A 192 -6.18 6.89 4.83
C ILE A 192 -7.33 6.90 5.82
N LYS A 193 -8.58 6.90 5.33
CA LYS A 193 -9.77 6.90 6.19
C LYS A 193 -9.79 5.65 7.09
N ASN A 194 -9.43 4.50 6.55
CA ASN A 194 -9.31 3.26 7.33
C ASN A 194 -8.14 3.32 8.34
N ALA A 195 -7.00 3.88 7.96
CA ALA A 195 -5.84 4.03 8.85
C ALA A 195 -6.12 4.98 10.02
N ASN A 196 -6.88 6.05 9.79
CA ASN A 196 -7.29 6.99 10.84
C ASN A 196 -8.20 6.31 11.89
N LEU A 197 -9.14 5.46 11.46
CA LEU A 197 -9.91 4.63 12.40
C LEU A 197 -9.00 3.75 13.27
N LEU A 198 -7.94 3.21 12.69
CA LEU A 198 -7.01 2.36 13.41
C LEU A 198 -6.16 3.14 14.40
N LEU A 199 -5.74 4.37 14.06
CA LEU A 199 -5.13 5.29 15.02
C LEU A 199 -6.07 5.59 16.19
N ASP A 200 -7.38 5.75 15.94
CA ASP A 200 -8.37 5.98 16.99
C ASP A 200 -8.66 4.74 17.84
N THR A 201 -8.47 3.55 17.28
CA THR A 201 -8.81 2.27 17.93
C THR A 201 -7.64 1.67 18.71
N PHE A 202 -6.43 1.72 18.17
CA PHE A 202 -5.25 0.99 18.64
C PHE A 202 -4.15 1.94 19.12
N GLY A 203 -3.36 1.47 20.09
CA GLY A 203 -2.22 2.22 20.61
C GLY A 203 -2.17 2.26 22.14
N PRO A 204 -1.15 2.94 22.71
CA PRO A 204 -1.02 3.11 24.15
C PRO A 204 -2.27 3.73 24.78
N GLY A 205 -2.83 3.08 25.80
CA GLY A 205 -4.07 3.54 26.46
C GLY A 205 -5.36 3.28 25.66
N LYS A 206 -5.26 2.70 24.46
CA LYS A 206 -6.38 2.25 23.63
C LYS A 206 -6.39 0.71 23.57
N LYS A 207 -6.95 0.09 22.53
CA LYS A 207 -6.90 -1.37 22.35
C LYS A 207 -5.46 -1.84 22.12
N GLN A 208 -5.03 -2.85 22.87
CA GLN A 208 -3.64 -3.36 22.87
C GLN A 208 -3.52 -4.81 22.37
N ASP A 209 -4.26 -5.12 21.32
CA ASP A 209 -4.16 -6.41 20.62
C ASP A 209 -3.32 -6.26 19.35
N ALA A 210 -2.63 -7.35 18.99
CA ALA A 210 -1.79 -7.45 17.80
C ALA A 210 -2.52 -8.18 16.66
N PRO A 211 -2.09 -8.02 15.39
CA PRO A 211 -2.63 -8.78 14.28
C PRO A 211 -2.39 -10.30 14.47
N GLY A 212 -3.44 -11.11 14.31
CA GLY A 212 -3.28 -12.57 14.26
C GLY A 212 -2.62 -13.09 12.97
N HIS A 213 -2.58 -12.26 11.92
CA HIS A 213 -1.86 -12.49 10.68
C HIS A 213 -1.23 -11.16 10.24
N GLN A 214 0.10 -11.09 10.35
CA GLN A 214 0.91 -9.89 10.14
C GLN A 214 0.92 -9.46 8.67
N VAL A 215 0.91 -8.13 8.46
CA VAL A 215 1.02 -7.40 7.16
C VAL A 215 0.69 -5.92 7.40
N ILE A 216 -0.16 -5.62 8.38
CA ILE A 216 -0.59 -4.25 8.71
C ILE A 216 0.60 -3.34 9.02
N GLU A 217 1.64 -3.87 9.63
CA GLU A 217 2.86 -3.16 10.01
C GLU A 217 3.60 -2.62 8.78
N MET A 218 3.78 -3.47 7.76
CA MET A 218 4.41 -3.05 6.50
C MET A 218 3.48 -2.17 5.65
N GLY A 219 2.16 -2.43 5.67
CA GLY A 219 1.16 -1.59 5.02
C GLY A 219 1.16 -0.16 5.57
N LEU A 220 1.18 -0.01 6.90
CA LEU A 220 1.26 1.29 7.58
C LEU A 220 2.60 2.00 7.30
N ALA A 221 3.73 1.27 7.30
CA ALA A 221 5.02 1.86 6.94
C ALA A 221 5.04 2.36 5.48
N LYS A 222 4.37 1.65 4.56
CA LYS A 222 4.22 2.10 3.17
C LYS A 222 3.29 3.33 3.08
N LEU A 223 2.20 3.36 3.84
CA LEU A 223 1.29 4.51 3.90
C LEU A 223 1.97 5.75 4.50
N TYR A 224 2.78 5.60 5.55
CA TYR A 224 3.64 6.67 6.08
C TYR A 224 4.52 7.27 4.97
N ARG A 225 5.19 6.44 4.16
CA ARG A 225 6.04 6.93 3.08
C ARG A 225 5.27 7.70 2.01
N ALA A 226 4.04 7.28 1.71
CA ALA A 226 3.18 7.94 0.72
C ALA A 226 2.58 9.26 1.22
N THR A 227 2.36 9.39 2.53
CA THR A 227 1.60 10.52 3.12
C THR A 227 2.43 11.48 3.97
N GLY A 228 3.58 11.03 4.46
CA GLY A 228 4.38 11.74 5.46
C GLY A 228 3.79 11.73 6.88
N ASN A 229 2.68 11.02 7.14
CA ASN A 229 2.07 11.00 8.47
C ASN A 229 2.80 10.00 9.41
N GLU A 230 3.61 10.53 10.33
CA GLU A 230 4.40 9.75 11.29
C GLU A 230 3.55 8.87 12.21
N GLU A 231 2.29 9.23 12.47
CA GLU A 231 1.41 8.44 13.33
C GLU A 231 1.18 7.02 12.78
N TYR A 232 1.19 6.84 11.46
CA TYR A 232 1.09 5.52 10.84
C TYR A 232 2.32 4.65 11.13
N LEU A 233 3.52 5.24 11.14
CA LEU A 233 4.75 4.52 11.47
C LEU A 233 4.79 4.16 12.96
N ASP A 234 4.34 5.06 13.83
CA ASP A 234 4.23 4.79 15.26
C ASP A 234 3.22 3.67 15.55
N LEU A 235 2.09 3.64 14.83
CA LEU A 235 1.13 2.55 14.95
C LEU A 235 1.70 1.22 14.40
N ALA A 236 2.45 1.26 13.31
CA ALA A 236 3.16 0.08 12.80
C ALA A 236 4.11 -0.49 13.85
N LYS A 237 4.86 0.39 14.53
CA LYS A 237 5.78 0.03 15.61
C LYS A 237 5.04 -0.50 16.84
N PHE A 238 3.85 0.02 17.15
CA PHE A 238 3.03 -0.46 18.25
C PHE A 238 2.55 -1.91 18.06
N PHE A 239 2.31 -2.33 16.82
CA PHE A 239 1.89 -3.71 16.52
C PHE A 239 3.05 -4.73 16.59
N LEU A 240 4.31 -4.28 16.62
CA LEU A 240 5.52 -5.12 16.74
C LEU A 240 5.91 -5.37 18.21
#